data_AF-A0A9E0MZJ9-F1
#
_entry.id   AF-A0A9E0MZJ9-F1
#
_cell.length_a   1.000
_cell.length_b   1.000
_cell.length_c   1.000
_cell.angle_alpha   90.00
_cell.angle_beta   90.00
_cell.angle_gamma   90.00
#
_symmetry.space_group_name_H-M   'P 1'
#
loop_
_entity.id
_entity.type
_entity.pdbx_description
1 polymer ?
#
loop_
_entity_poly.entity_id
_entity_poly.type
_entity_poly.pdbx_seq_one_letter_code
_entity_poly.pdbx_strand_id
1 'polypeptide(L)' 'IADLATASHRNPSAVSRDVSKLSELGLVKVESVSNEGHGRKKIVMPVASTISINASIAAT' A
#
# COMPACT_ATOMS: atom_id res chain seq x y z
N ILE A 1 4.97 -6.45 1.73
CA ILE A 1 5.28 -5.27 2.61
C ILE A 1 6.78 -5.05 2.73
N ALA A 2 7.57 -6.08 3.07
CA ALA A 2 9.03 -5.95 3.13
C ALA A 2 9.62 -5.37 1.83
N ASP A 3 9.22 -5.88 0.66
CA ASP A 3 9.72 -5.38 -0.63
C ASP A 3 9.37 -3.90 -0.87
N LEU A 4 8.14 -3.49 -0.50
CA LEU A 4 7.72 -2.08 -0.57
C LEU A 4 8.52 -1.21 0.39
N ALA A 5 8.85 -1.71 1.59
CA ALA A 5 9.68 -1.03 2.57
C ALA A 5 11.10 -0.80 2.06
N THR A 6 11.69 -1.83 1.44
CA THR A 6 13.01 -1.73 0.78
C THR A 6 12.97 -0.73 -0.37
N ALA A 7 12.01 -0.84 -1.29
CA ALA A 7 11.91 0.05 -2.45
C ALA A 7 11.63 1.51 -2.08
N SER A 8 10.81 1.74 -1.04
CA SER A 8 10.49 3.10 -0.56
C SER A 8 11.51 3.65 0.43
N HIS A 9 12.52 2.88 0.82
CA HIS A 9 13.50 3.24 1.85
C HIS A 9 12.85 3.64 3.18
N ARG A 10 11.76 2.95 3.56
CA ARG A 10 11.00 3.22 4.79
C ARG A 10 10.90 1.97 5.64
N ASN A 11 10.63 2.15 6.94
CA ASN A 11 10.45 1.01 7.83
C ASN A 11 9.15 0.23 7.51
N PRO A 12 9.12 -1.10 7.70
CA PRO A 12 7.96 -1.93 7.34
C PRO A 12 6.65 -1.54 8.04
N SER A 13 6.71 -1.08 9.29
CA SER A 13 5.52 -0.70 10.06
C SER A 13 4.84 0.55 9.50
N ALA A 14 5.63 1.54 9.08
CA ALA A 14 5.13 2.74 8.41
C ALA A 14 4.50 2.40 7.05
N VAL A 15 5.21 1.60 6.24
CA VAL A 15 4.67 1.16 4.95
C VAL A 15 3.39 0.34 5.11
N SER A 16 3.29 -0.49 6.15
CA SER A 16 2.05 -1.21 6.42
C SER A 16 0.88 -0.27 6.74
N ARG A 17 1.11 0.82 7.48
CA ARG A 17 0.06 1.82 7.76
C ARG A 17 -0.35 2.55 6.49
N ASP A 18 0.61 2.95 5.67
CA ASP A 18 0.34 3.63 4.41
C ASP A 18 -0.46 2.74 3.44
N VAL A 19 -0.06 1.46 3.31
CA VAL A 19 -0.80 0.48 2.49
C VAL A 19 -2.23 0.30 2.98
N SER A 20 -2.45 0.22 4.30
CA SER A 20 -3.81 0.18 4.85
C SER A 20 -4.59 1.44 4.46
N LYS A 21 -3.98 2.63 4.58
CA LYS A 21 -4.65 3.89 4.26
C LYS A 21 -4.98 4.02 2.77
N LEU A 22 -4.05 3.64 1.90
CA LEU A 22 -4.26 3.62 0.45
C LEU A 22 -5.36 2.62 0.07
N SER A 23 -5.46 1.49 0.77
CA SER A 23 -6.54 0.52 0.56
C SER A 23 -7.89 1.06 0.99
N GLU A 24 -7.98 1.77 2.12
CA GLU A 24 -9.21 2.45 2.57
C GLU A 24 -9.68 3.50 1.57
N LEU A 25 -8.74 4.22 0.94
CA LEU A 25 -9.02 5.22 -0.10
C LEU A 25 -9.30 4.60 -1.47
N GLY A 26 -9.25 3.28 -1.61
CA GLY A 26 -9.51 2.56 -2.87
C GLY A 26 -8.39 2.71 -3.91
N LEU A 27 -7.18 3.11 -3.52
CA LEU A 27 -6.05 3.34 -4.43
C LEU A 27 -5.21 2.07 -4.67
N VAL A 28 -5.27 1.11 -3.76
CA VAL A 28 -4.62 -0.20 -3.89
C VAL A 28 -5.55 -1.32 -3.45
N LYS A 29 -5.39 -2.49 -4.04
CA LYS A 29 -5.99 -3.73 -3.59
C LYS A 29 -4.96 -4.52 -2.77
N VAL A 30 -5.38 -5.09 -1.64
CA VAL A 30 -4.54 -5.92 -0.79
C VAL A 30 -5.17 -7.29 -0.64
N GLU A 31 -4.42 -8.34 -1.00
CA GLU A 31 -4.83 -9.73 -0.82
C GLU A 31 -3.89 -10.45 0.14
N SER A 32 -4.46 -11.30 1.00
CA SER A 32 -3.69 -12.18 1.87
C SER A 32 -3.64 -13.56 1.25
N VAL A 33 -2.46 -13.97 0.78
CA VAL A 33 -2.25 -15.25 0.09
C VAL A 33 -1.34 -16.15 0.92
N SER A 34 -1.45 -17.46 0.69
CA SER A 34 -0.53 -18.42 1.31
C SER A 34 0.90 -18.14 0.89
N ASN A 35 1.82 -18.25 1.84
CA ASN A 35 3.26 -18.24 1.61
C ASN A 35 3.78 -19.59 2.09
N GLU A 36 3.98 -20.52 1.16
CA GLU A 36 4.32 -21.91 1.48
C GLU A 36 5.50 -21.98 2.45
N GLY A 37 5.33 -22.71 3.56
CA GLY A 37 6.35 -22.84 4.62
C GLY A 37 6.51 -21.62 5.56
N HIS A 38 5.85 -20.49 5.29
CA HIS A 38 6.10 -19.22 5.97
C HIS A 38 4.81 -18.43 6.30
N GLY A 39 3.67 -19.11 6.35
CA GLY A 39 2.39 -18.54 6.76
C GLY A 39 1.67 -17.81 5.64
N ARG A 40 1.37 -16.51 5.82
CA ARG A 40 0.65 -15.69 4.84
C ARG A 40 1.47 -14.48 4.43
N LYS A 41 1.33 -14.06 3.18
CA LYS A 41 1.91 -12.81 2.67
C LYS A 41 0.82 -11.90 2.13
N LYS A 42 1.07 -10.59 2.23
CA LYS A 42 0.23 -9.56 1.60
C LYS A 42 0.74 -9.27 0.20
N ILE A 43 -0.11 -9.42 -0.79
CA ILE A 43 0.08 -8.92 -2.15
C ILE A 43 -0.62 -7.57 -2.25
N VAL A 44 0.12 -6.54 -2.65
CA VAL A 44 -0.39 -5.18 -2.81
C VAL A 44 -0.35 -4.86 -4.29
N MET A 45 -1.48 -4.47 -4.86
CA MET A 45 -1.65 -4.23 -6.30
C MET A 45 -2.26 -2.84 -6.52
N PRO A 46 -1.81 -2.07 -7.53
CA PRO A 46 -2.50 -0.84 -7.90
C PRO A 46 -3.88 -1.18 -8.49
N VAL A 47 -4.89 -0.35 -8.22
CA VAL A 47 -6.23 -0.54 -8.81
C VAL A 47 -6.33 -0.06 -10.25
N ALA A 48 -5.38 0.77 -10.69
CA ALA A 48 -5.33 1.37 -12.01
C ALA A 48 -3.88 1.54 -12.47
N SER A 49 -3.66 1.62 -13.78
CA SER A 49 -2.34 1.90 -14.37
C SER A 49 -1.85 3.33 -14.09
N THR A 50 -2.76 4.25 -13.80
CA THR A 50 -2.45 5.65 -13.48
C THR A 50 -3.39 6.13 -12.39
N ILE A 51 -2.83 6.78 -11.37
CA ILE A 51 -3.57 7.35 -10.25
C ILE A 51 -3.23 8.85 -10.20
N SER A 52 -4.25 9.70 -10.28
CA SER A 52 -4.12 11.15 -10.12
C SER A 52 -4.72 11.58 -8.79
N ILE A 53 -3.93 12.24 -7.95
CA ILE A 53 -4.36 12.76 -6.65
C ILE A 53 -4.36 14.29 -6.75
N ASN A 54 -5.53 14.90 -6.60
CA ASN A 54 -5.69 16.35 -6.62
C ASN A 54 -6.02 16.84 -5.21
N ALA A 55 -5.28 17.83 -4.73
CA ALA A 55 -5.55 18.52 -3.49
C ALA A 55 -5.56 20.03 -3.74
N SER A 56 -6.61 20.70 -3.29
CA SER A 56 -6.71 22.16 -3.28
C SER A 56 -6.63 22.65 -1.84
N ILE A 57 -5.80 23.67 -1.60
CA ILE A 57 -5.76 24.33 -0.30
C ILE A 57 -7.06 25.14 -0.15
N ALA A 58 -7.82 24.89 0.91
CA ALA A 58 -8.92 25.77 1.27
C ALA A 58 -8.30 27.09 1.77
N ALA A 59 -8.62 28.21 1.11
CA ALA A 59 -8.25 29.52 1.64
C ALA A 59 -8.98 29.71 2.97
N THR A 60 -8.22 29.81 4.06
CA THR A 60 -8.69 30.17 5.41
C THR A 60 -8.96 31.65 5.52
#